data_AF-A0A7X8IQS3-F1
#
_entry.id   AF-A0A7X8IQS3-F1
#
_cell.length_a   1.000
_cell.length_b   1.000
_cell.length_c   1.000
_cell.angle_alpha   90.00
_cell.angle_beta   90.00
_cell.angle_gamma   90.00
#
_symmetry.space_group_name_H-M   'P 1'
#
loop_
_entity.id
_entity.type
_entity.pdbx_description
1 polymer ?
#
loop_
_entity_poly.entity_id
_entity_poly.type
_entity_poly.pdbx_seq_one_letter_code
_entity_poly.pdbx_strand_id
1 'polypeptide(L)'
;DEGYNEIIMFVPSDDGNMTVIKLLSTQIEEQFETHIVVDIVQNKGYKEIVGICNQIQEFLNKHENKAEITINLTGARSGKLNSAEEKQSQKAIFSFLNAREIEVLRDELFTSITAHSPLISSCIKYGGKNVNIQLAMRYSEYEDKTYLFIATPLITITY
;
A
#
# COMPACT_ATOMS: atom_id res chain seq x y z
N ASP A 1 -15.98 -15.24 17.84
CA ASP A 1 -16.15 -13.93 18.49
C ASP A 1 -17.44 -13.29 18.01
N GLU A 2 -18.31 -12.90 18.93
CA GLU A 2 -19.56 -12.21 18.58
C GLU A 2 -19.22 -10.93 17.82
N GLY A 3 -19.69 -10.81 16.57
CA GLY A 3 -19.48 -9.63 15.74
C GLY A 3 -18.31 -9.68 14.75
N TYR A 4 -17.54 -10.77 14.66
CA TYR A 4 -16.51 -10.95 13.62
C TYR A 4 -17.01 -11.90 12.52
N ASN A 5 -17.03 -11.41 11.28
CA ASN A 5 -17.34 -12.21 10.10
C ASN A 5 -16.25 -12.02 9.04
N GLU A 6 -15.76 -13.13 8.48
CA GLU A 6 -14.74 -13.12 7.45
C GLU A 6 -15.14 -14.02 6.27
N ILE A 7 -14.95 -13.50 5.06
CA ILE A 7 -15.06 -14.26 3.82
C ILE A 7 -13.75 -14.07 3.05
N ILE A 8 -13.07 -15.17 2.72
CA ILE A 8 -11.87 -15.18 1.91
C ILE A 8 -12.17 -15.87 0.59
N MET A 9 -11.86 -15.20 -0.52
CA MET A 9 -11.96 -15.73 -1.87
C MET A 9 -10.58 -15.78 -2.50
N PHE A 10 -10.24 -16.93 -3.07
CA PHE A 10 -9.05 -17.13 -3.88
C PHE A 10 -9.44 -17.15 -5.34
N VAL A 11 -8.86 -16.24 -6.12
CA VAL A 11 -9.10 -16.11 -7.56
C VAL A 11 -7.80 -16.44 -8.28
N PRO A 12 -7.54 -17.73 -8.58
CA PRO A 12 -6.41 -18.09 -9.43
C PRO A 12 -6.67 -17.64 -10.86
N SER A 13 -5.60 -17.32 -11.57
CA SER A 13 -5.63 -16.99 -13.00
C SER A 13 -4.80 -18.00 -13.79
N ASP A 14 -5.12 -18.15 -15.08
CA ASP A 14 -4.53 -19.18 -15.95
C ASP A 14 -3.00 -19.02 -16.14
N ASP A 15 -2.44 -17.86 -15.82
CA ASP A 15 -1.01 -17.55 -15.93
C ASP A 15 -0.21 -17.80 -14.63
N GLY A 16 -0.89 -18.31 -13.59
CA GLY A 16 -0.33 -18.65 -12.29
C GLY A 16 -0.36 -17.52 -11.25
N ASN A 17 -0.93 -16.34 -11.58
CA ASN A 17 -1.15 -15.31 -10.56
C ASN A 17 -2.33 -15.66 -9.64
N MET A 18 -2.30 -15.13 -8.42
CA MET A 18 -3.35 -15.30 -7.43
C MET A 18 -3.81 -13.93 -6.94
N THR A 19 -5.11 -13.67 -7.03
CA THR A 19 -5.75 -12.56 -6.33
C THR A 19 -6.51 -13.12 -5.14
N VAL A 20 -6.28 -12.56 -3.95
CA VAL A 20 -7.01 -12.92 -2.74
C VAL A 20 -7.87 -11.74 -2.34
N ILE A 21 -9.18 -11.97 -2.22
CA ILE A 21 -10.15 -10.98 -1.76
C ILE A 21 -10.62 -11.39 -0.38
N LYS A 22 -10.45 -10.53 0.61
CA LYS A 22 -10.94 -10.72 1.98
C LYS A 22 -11.98 -9.66 2.29
N LEU A 23 -13.17 -10.10 2.69
CA LEU A 23 -14.22 -9.25 3.25
C LEU A 23 -14.27 -9.52 4.75
N LEU A 24 -13.99 -8.49 5.54
CA LEU A 24 -13.94 -8.54 6.99
C LEU A 24 -15.01 -7.59 7.53
N SER A 25 -15.90 -8.09 8.38
CA SER A 25 -16.86 -7.27 9.08
C SER A 25 -16.68 -7.46 10.58
N THR A 26 -16.49 -6.35 11.27
CA THR A 26 -16.28 -6.29 12.71
C THR A 26 -17.32 -5.38 13.34
N GLN A 27 -17.93 -5.86 14.42
CA GLN A 27 -18.71 -5.04 15.32
C GLN A 27 -17.85 -4.65 16.52
N ILE A 28 -17.54 -3.35 16.63
CA ILE A 28 -16.87 -2.79 17.80
C ILE A 28 -17.93 -1.92 18.49
N GLU A 29 -18.35 -2.34 19.68
CA GLU A 29 -19.50 -1.75 20.40
C GLU A 29 -20.79 -1.75 19.54
N GLU A 30 -21.33 -0.57 19.21
CA GLU A 30 -22.51 -0.37 18.37
C GLU A 30 -22.19 0.03 16.91
N GLN A 31 -20.90 0.09 16.54
CA GLN A 31 -20.47 0.45 15.19
C GLN A 31 -20.09 -0.78 14.38
N PHE A 32 -20.64 -0.86 13.17
CA PHE A 32 -20.28 -1.87 12.18
C PHE A 32 -19.23 -1.28 11.24
N GLU A 33 -18.08 -1.94 11.17
CA GLU A 33 -17.04 -1.60 10.23
C GLU A 33 -16.84 -2.77 9.25
N THR A 34 -16.73 -2.45 7.97
CA THR A 34 -16.49 -3.44 6.91
C THR A 34 -15.27 -3.06 6.12
N HIS A 35 -14.29 -3.96 6.07
CA HIS A 35 -13.06 -3.81 5.31
C HIS A 35 -13.06 -4.78 4.13
N ILE A 36 -12.61 -4.29 2.98
CA ILE A 36 -12.31 -5.10 1.82
C ILE A 36 -10.81 -5.01 1.57
N VAL A 37 -10.12 -6.13 1.68
CA VAL A 37 -8.70 -6.25 1.37
C VAL A 37 -8.55 -7.05 0.10
N VAL A 38 -7.83 -6.49 -0.87
CA VAL A 38 -7.50 -7.21 -2.10
C VAL A 38 -5.98 -7.31 -2.21
N ASP A 39 -5.48 -8.51 -1.92
CA ASP A 39 -4.07 -8.87 -2.05
C ASP A 39 -3.86 -9.42 -3.46
N ILE A 40 -3.19 -8.64 -4.33
CA ILE A 40 -2.84 -9.07 -5.68
C ILE A 40 -1.36 -9.46 -5.67
N VAL A 41 -1.08 -10.77 -5.74
CA VAL A 41 0.29 -11.28 -5.82
C VAL A 41 0.61 -11.58 -7.28
N GLN A 42 1.20 -10.61 -7.97
CA GLN A 42 1.58 -10.72 -9.38
C GLN A 42 2.94 -10.09 -9.66
N ASN A 43 3.68 -10.66 -10.62
CA ASN A 43 5.05 -10.22 -10.92
C ASN A 43 5.31 -9.96 -12.41
N LYS A 44 4.25 -9.82 -13.24
CA LYS A 44 4.37 -9.80 -14.71
C LYS A 44 3.74 -8.60 -15.46
N GLY A 45 3.01 -7.68 -14.82
CA GLY A 45 2.62 -6.40 -15.46
C GLY A 45 1.54 -5.57 -14.77
N TYR A 46 1.69 -4.24 -14.72
CA TYR A 46 0.81 -3.35 -13.93
C TYR A 46 -0.62 -3.16 -14.47
N LYS A 47 -0.88 -3.47 -15.76
CA LYS A 47 -2.16 -3.15 -16.41
C LYS A 47 -3.33 -3.93 -15.81
N GLU A 48 -3.10 -5.18 -15.45
CA GLU A 48 -4.11 -6.04 -14.82
C GLU A 48 -4.48 -5.54 -13.42
N ILE A 49 -3.50 -5.07 -12.63
CA ILE A 49 -3.74 -4.41 -11.33
C ILE A 49 -4.67 -3.22 -11.50
N VAL A 50 -4.39 -2.34 -12.46
CA VAL A 50 -5.23 -1.16 -12.72
C VAL A 50 -6.65 -1.57 -13.08
N GLY A 51 -6.80 -2.61 -13.91
CA GLY A 51 -8.10 -3.18 -14.25
C GLY A 51 -8.88 -3.66 -13.03
N ILE A 52 -8.24 -4.45 -12.16
CA ILE A 52 -8.83 -4.97 -10.92
C ILE A 52 -9.21 -3.81 -9.98
N CYS A 53 -8.31 -2.84 -9.76
CA CYS A 53 -8.58 -1.67 -8.93
C CYS A 53 -9.79 -0.87 -9.42
N ASN A 54 -9.90 -0.64 -10.75
CA ASN A 54 -11.04 0.07 -11.33
C ASN A 54 -12.34 -0.71 -11.13
N GLN A 55 -12.34 -2.03 -11.31
CA GLN A 55 -13.53 -2.86 -11.08
C GLN A 55 -13.99 -2.80 -9.61
N ILE A 56 -13.05 -2.86 -8.67
CA ILE A 56 -13.34 -2.72 -7.23
C ILE A 56 -13.92 -1.33 -6.93
N GLN A 57 -13.29 -0.28 -7.45
CA GLN A 57 -13.75 1.09 -7.23
C GLN A 57 -15.15 1.32 -7.83
N GLU A 58 -15.40 0.83 -9.04
CA GLU A 58 -16.73 0.89 -9.66
C GLU A 58 -17.79 0.11 -8.87
N PHE A 59 -17.43 -1.05 -8.33
CA PHE A 59 -18.32 -1.84 -7.48
C PHE A 59 -18.64 -1.09 -6.17
N LEU A 60 -17.63 -0.56 -5.49
CA LEU A 60 -17.80 0.16 -4.22
C LEU A 60 -18.63 1.44 -4.40
N ASN A 61 -18.35 2.21 -5.44
CA ASN A 61 -19.08 3.44 -5.74
C ASN A 61 -20.57 3.21 -6.03
N LYS A 62 -20.97 2.00 -6.48
CA LYS A 62 -22.40 1.66 -6.67
C LYS A 62 -23.15 1.47 -5.35
N HIS A 63 -22.43 1.13 -4.28
CA HIS A 63 -23.03 0.70 -3.02
C HIS A 63 -22.87 1.70 -1.88
N GLU A 64 -21.94 2.67 -1.95
CA GLU A 64 -21.96 3.94 -1.18
C GLU A 64 -20.77 4.86 -1.53
N ASN A 65 -20.93 6.18 -1.39
CA ASN A 65 -20.01 7.22 -1.91
C ASN A 65 -18.72 7.47 -1.07
N LYS A 66 -18.33 6.58 -0.14
CA LYS A 66 -17.26 6.90 0.84
C LYS A 66 -16.31 5.73 1.17
N ALA A 67 -16.00 4.86 0.21
CA ALA A 67 -14.94 3.88 0.44
C ALA A 67 -13.58 4.59 0.59
N GLU A 68 -12.90 4.38 1.71
CA GLU A 68 -11.50 4.78 1.87
C GLU A 68 -10.60 3.73 1.22
N ILE A 69 -9.88 4.15 0.16
CA ILE A 69 -9.02 3.25 -0.61
C ILE A 69 -7.58 3.52 -0.22
N THR A 70 -6.90 2.49 0.26
CA THR A 70 -5.45 2.46 0.43
C THR A 70 -4.83 1.50 -0.58
N ILE A 71 -3.82 1.96 -1.31
CA ILE A 71 -3.03 1.12 -2.22
C ILE A 71 -1.64 0.98 -1.63
N ASN A 72 -1.16 -0.26 -1.52
CA ASN A 72 0.21 -0.57 -1.11
C ASN A 72 0.92 -1.35 -2.23
N LEU A 73 2.12 -0.92 -2.59
CA LEU A 73 3.00 -1.57 -3.56
C LEU A 73 4.27 -2.00 -2.85
N THR A 74 4.61 -3.29 -2.97
CA THR A 74 5.82 -3.87 -2.37
C THR A 74 6.74 -4.37 -3.47
N GLY A 75 8.00 -3.92 -3.44
CA GLY A 75 9.09 -4.46 -4.23
C GLY A 75 10.20 -4.99 -3.34
N ALA A 76 11.07 -5.84 -3.88
CA ALA A 76 12.24 -6.35 -3.17
C ALA A 76 13.46 -6.42 -4.11
N ARG A 77 14.64 -6.17 -3.54
CA ARG A 77 15.94 -6.35 -4.18
C ARG A 77 16.86 -7.13 -3.25
N SER A 78 17.67 -8.03 -3.80
CA SER A 78 18.68 -8.77 -3.03
C SER A 78 19.75 -7.85 -2.44
N GLY A 79 20.20 -8.16 -1.23
CA GLY A 79 21.23 -7.44 -0.50
C GLY A 79 20.73 -6.25 0.32
N LYS A 80 21.61 -5.78 1.22
CA LYS A 80 21.48 -4.47 1.88
C LYS A 80 21.89 -3.37 0.91
N LEU A 81 21.04 -2.36 0.74
CA LEU A 81 21.42 -1.15 0.02
C LEU A 81 22.38 -0.32 0.86
N ASN A 82 23.39 0.27 0.21
CA ASN A 82 24.15 1.33 0.84
C ASN A 82 23.38 2.67 0.79
N SER A 83 23.82 3.64 1.59
CA SER A 83 23.12 4.93 1.71
C SER A 83 23.02 5.71 0.40
N ALA A 84 23.94 5.52 -0.55
CA ALA A 84 23.88 6.19 -1.85
C ALA A 84 22.82 5.55 -2.77
N GLU A 85 22.75 4.22 -2.80
CA GLU A 85 21.73 3.48 -3.56
C GLU A 85 20.32 3.75 -3.04
N GLU A 86 20.16 3.78 -1.71
CA GLU A 86 18.89 4.06 -1.05
C GLU A 86 18.41 5.48 -1.40
N LYS A 87 19.30 6.48 -1.27
CA LYS A 87 19.01 7.87 -1.61
C LYS A 87 18.71 8.05 -3.11
N GLN A 88 19.40 7.32 -3.98
CA GLN A 88 19.13 7.35 -5.41
C GLN A 88 17.73 6.82 -5.72
N SER A 89 17.33 5.71 -5.08
CA SER A 89 16.01 5.09 -5.23
C SER A 89 14.90 6.04 -4.74
N GLN A 90 15.06 6.61 -3.55
CA GLN A 90 14.14 7.61 -2.99
C GLN A 90 13.98 8.81 -3.93
N LYS A 91 15.09 9.36 -4.40
CA LYS A 91 15.09 10.52 -5.31
C LYS A 91 14.38 10.22 -6.63
N ALA A 92 14.61 9.05 -7.22
CA ALA A 92 13.95 8.65 -8.46
C ALA A 92 12.43 8.57 -8.29
N ILE A 93 11.97 7.93 -7.22
CA ILE A 93 10.55 7.78 -6.90
C ILE A 93 9.89 9.14 -6.66
N PHE A 94 10.50 9.99 -5.83
CA PHE A 94 9.92 11.30 -5.51
C PHE A 94 9.95 12.27 -6.68
N SER A 95 11.00 12.22 -7.51
CA SER A 95 11.04 13.00 -8.74
C SER A 95 9.93 12.57 -9.70
N PHE A 96 9.68 11.27 -9.85
CA PHE A 96 8.59 10.76 -10.70
C PHE A 96 7.22 11.20 -10.17
N LEU A 97 7.02 11.14 -8.86
CA LEU A 97 5.75 11.50 -8.21
C LEU A 97 5.58 13.00 -8.02
N ASN A 98 6.57 13.84 -8.36
CA ASN A 98 6.62 15.25 -7.94
C ASN A 98 6.33 15.43 -6.43
N ALA A 99 6.85 14.50 -5.62
CA ALA A 99 6.52 14.40 -4.20
C ALA A 99 7.39 15.35 -3.38
N ARG A 100 6.76 16.04 -2.43
CA ARG A 100 7.41 16.86 -1.42
C ARG A 100 7.44 16.13 -0.09
N GLU A 101 8.64 15.91 0.44
CA GLU A 101 8.88 15.34 1.76
C GLU A 101 8.22 16.18 2.85
N ILE A 102 7.57 15.51 3.80
CA ILE A 102 6.90 16.12 4.95
C ILE A 102 7.57 15.70 6.25
N GLU A 103 7.91 14.42 6.36
CA GLU A 103 8.55 13.81 7.52
C GLU A 103 9.41 12.63 7.07
N VAL A 104 10.55 12.45 7.73
CA VAL A 104 11.49 11.36 7.46
C VAL A 104 11.88 10.73 8.80
N LEU A 105 11.67 9.43 8.91
CA LEU A 105 12.15 8.58 9.99
C LEU A 105 13.24 7.67 9.43
N ARG A 106 14.40 7.62 10.07
CA ARG A 106 15.52 6.76 9.66
C ARG A 106 16.12 6.07 10.87
N ASP A 107 16.48 4.82 10.64
CA ASP A 107 17.26 3.95 11.53
C ASP A 107 18.25 3.14 10.67
N GLU A 108 19.07 2.30 11.28
CA GLU A 108 20.10 1.51 10.60
C GLU A 108 19.52 0.51 9.58
N LEU A 109 18.33 -0.02 9.86
CA LEU A 109 17.68 -1.07 9.06
C LEU A 109 16.44 -0.59 8.32
N PHE A 110 15.95 0.63 8.61
CA PHE A 110 14.73 1.14 7.98
C PHE A 110 14.78 2.65 7.72
N THR A 111 14.13 3.06 6.64
CA THR A 111 13.76 4.46 6.36
C THR A 111 12.27 4.51 6.05
N SER A 112 11.55 5.48 6.60
CA SER A 112 10.15 5.77 6.28
C SER A 112 9.98 7.25 6.01
N ILE A 113 9.33 7.60 4.92
CA ILE A 113 9.16 8.97 4.46
C ILE A 113 7.70 9.21 4.15
N THR A 114 7.12 10.17 4.85
CA THR A 114 5.78 10.68 4.58
C THR A 114 5.89 11.89 3.67
N ALA A 115 5.09 11.94 2.60
CA ALA A 115 5.18 12.95 1.56
C ALA A 115 3.81 13.35 1.01
N HIS A 116 3.83 14.43 0.22
CA HIS A 116 2.69 14.89 -0.55
C HIS A 116 3.07 14.98 -2.04
N SER A 117 2.33 14.30 -2.90
CA SER A 117 2.38 14.43 -4.35
C SER A 117 1.15 15.18 -4.87
N PRO A 118 1.32 16.20 -5.74
CA PRO A 118 0.19 16.83 -6.43
C PRO A 118 -0.43 15.94 -7.51
N LEU A 119 0.18 14.80 -7.85
CA LEU A 119 -0.36 13.85 -8.85
C LEU A 119 -1.46 12.95 -8.28
N ILE A 120 -1.64 12.93 -6.96
CA ILE A 120 -2.66 12.15 -6.26
C ILE A 120 -3.67 13.12 -5.64
N SER A 121 -4.94 13.01 -6.05
CA SER A 121 -6.00 13.95 -5.65
C SER A 121 -6.48 13.76 -4.21
N SER A 122 -6.48 12.52 -3.70
CA SER A 122 -6.84 12.21 -2.32
C SER A 122 -5.68 12.51 -1.39
N CYS A 123 -5.98 13.03 -0.19
CA CYS A 123 -5.02 13.20 0.88
C CYS A 123 -5.72 13.11 2.23
N ILE A 124 -4.96 12.75 3.26
CA ILE A 124 -5.40 12.78 4.66
C ILE A 124 -4.68 13.87 5.43
N LYS A 125 -5.23 14.25 6.58
CA LYS A 125 -4.57 15.15 7.53
C LYS A 125 -3.71 14.34 8.50
N TYR A 126 -2.41 14.61 8.51
CA TYR A 126 -1.46 14.04 9.46
C TYR A 126 -0.57 15.15 10.02
N GLY A 127 -0.58 15.35 11.34
CA GLY A 127 0.16 16.44 11.98
C GLY A 127 -0.18 17.83 11.42
N GLY A 128 -1.43 18.06 11.03
CA GLY A 128 -1.89 19.31 10.40
C GLY A 128 -1.51 19.49 8.93
N LYS A 129 -0.71 18.58 8.35
CA LYS A 129 -0.26 18.61 6.95
C LYS A 129 -1.11 17.66 6.10
N ASN A 130 -1.23 17.98 4.81
CA ASN A 130 -1.84 17.06 3.84
C ASN A 130 -0.79 16.04 3.42
N VAL A 131 -1.08 14.75 3.61
CA VAL A 131 -0.21 13.64 3.21
C VAL A 131 -0.99 12.70 2.30
N ASN A 132 -0.33 12.15 1.30
CA ASN A 132 -0.96 11.20 0.39
C ASN A 132 0.00 10.14 -0.18
N ILE A 133 1.26 10.15 0.25
CA ILE A 133 2.23 9.11 -0.09
C ILE A 133 3.06 8.79 1.15
N GLN A 134 3.30 7.50 1.35
CA GLN A 134 4.35 7.02 2.23
C GLN A 134 5.29 6.07 1.47
N LEU A 135 6.59 6.27 1.65
CA LEU A 135 7.65 5.43 1.11
C LEU A 135 8.43 4.84 2.28
N ALA A 136 8.56 3.51 2.36
CA ALA A 136 9.42 2.86 3.32
C ALA A 136 10.40 1.90 2.65
N MET A 137 11.60 1.79 3.22
CA MET A 137 12.62 0.83 2.81
C MET A 137 13.10 0.09 4.05
N ARG A 138 13.18 -1.24 3.99
CA ARG A 138 13.59 -2.09 5.14
C ARG A 138 14.50 -3.21 4.67
N TYR A 139 15.67 -3.33 5.28
CA TYR A 139 16.53 -4.49 5.06
C TYR A 139 16.15 -5.66 5.97
N SER A 140 16.02 -6.85 5.40
CA SER A 140 15.83 -8.12 6.10
C SER A 140 17.12 -8.92 6.04
N GLU A 141 17.79 -9.08 7.18
CA GLU A 141 18.99 -9.92 7.32
C GLU A 141 18.70 -11.39 7.08
N TYR A 142 17.51 -11.86 7.45
CA TYR A 142 17.10 -13.26 7.29
C TYR A 142 17.00 -13.67 5.82
N GLU A 143 16.46 -12.79 4.98
CA GLU A 143 16.28 -13.06 3.55
C GLU A 143 17.39 -12.51 2.67
N ASP A 144 18.31 -11.73 3.25
CA ASP A 144 19.28 -10.90 2.52
C ASP A 144 18.60 -10.09 1.40
N LYS A 145 17.57 -9.31 1.78
CA LYS A 145 16.79 -8.47 0.86
C LYS A 145 16.45 -7.12 1.46
N THR A 146 16.49 -6.10 0.62
CA THR A 146 15.90 -4.80 0.91
C THR A 146 14.52 -4.73 0.28
N TYR A 147 13.49 -4.54 1.11
CA TYR A 147 12.12 -4.29 0.72
C TYR A 147 11.88 -2.80 0.49
N LEU A 148 11.04 -2.48 -0.49
CA LEU A 148 10.56 -1.15 -0.84
C LEU A 148 9.03 -1.16 -0.77
N PHE A 149 8.45 -0.29 0.05
CA PHE A 149 7.02 -0.12 0.20
C PHE A 149 6.63 1.28 -0.26
N ILE A 150 5.62 1.39 -1.12
CA ILE A 150 5.01 2.66 -1.51
C ILE A 150 3.52 2.55 -1.27
N ALA A 151 2.94 3.50 -0.55
CA ALA A 151 1.52 3.51 -0.29
C ALA A 151 0.88 4.87 -0.52
N THR A 152 -0.41 4.86 -0.80
CA THR A 152 -1.28 6.04 -0.74
C THR A 152 -2.52 5.72 0.09
N PRO A 153 -2.88 6.52 1.11
CA PRO A 153 -2.09 7.63 1.64
C PRO A 153 -0.90 7.18 2.51
N LEU A 154 -1.07 6.09 3.28
CA LEU A 154 -0.09 5.56 4.24
C LEU A 154 0.00 4.04 4.14
N ILE A 155 1.11 3.48 4.57
CA ILE A 155 1.32 2.03 4.65
C ILE A 155 0.48 1.49 5.81
N THR A 156 -0.50 0.65 5.48
CA THR A 156 -1.40 0.00 6.45
C THR A 156 -1.06 -1.47 6.71
N ILE A 157 -0.26 -2.07 5.83
CA ILE A 157 0.18 -3.45 5.93
C ILE A 157 1.54 -3.53 6.61
N THR A 158 1.64 -4.37 7.65
CA THR A 158 2.92 -4.77 8.25
C THR A 158 3.17 -6.23 7.90
N TYR A 159 4.24 -6.51 7.15
CA TYR A 159 4.72 -7.87 6.85
C TYR A 159 6.07 -8.12 7.52
#